data_AF-A0A5D3B7V3-F1
#
_entry.id   AF-A0A5D3B7V3-F1
#
_cell.length_a   1.000
_cell.length_b   1.000
_cell.length_c   1.000
_cell.angle_alpha   90.00
_cell.angle_beta   90.00
_cell.angle_gamma   90.00
#
_symmetry.space_group_name_H-M   'P 1'
#
loop_
_entity.id
_entity.type
_entity.pdbx_description
1 polymer ?
#
loop_
_entity_poly.entity_id
_entity_poly.type
_entity_poly.pdbx_seq_one_letter_code
_entity_poly.pdbx_strand_id
1 'polypeptide(L)'
;MRVPFFSPAPPSSTESSEAGPSTPTPAFTPAASAATAPVVNRFEHMLADETSIQEAQYPTYDEVPGCMRLLDEFLMCYALVPQLRSFYRRGEMSDCTWKFQDFKYCMSLKSSDPEEKRQLWIKRRAEWWAQRRLNRSSEDVWDLRTERLDNFPPLAPEDVSSDTTTA
;
A
#
# COMPACT_ATOMS: atom_id res chain seq x y z
N MET A 1 -12.47 -47.80 0.82
CA MET A 1 -13.34 -46.61 0.95
C MET A 1 -13.06 -45.72 -0.25
N ARG A 2 -14.08 -45.45 -1.08
CA ARG A 2 -13.98 -44.83 -2.40
C ARG A 2 -14.60 -43.43 -2.29
N VAL A 3 -13.80 -42.38 -2.41
CA VAL A 3 -14.26 -40.98 -2.40
C VAL A 3 -14.83 -40.63 -3.78
N PRO A 4 -16.04 -40.06 -3.89
CA PRO A 4 -16.56 -39.62 -5.17
C PRO A 4 -15.91 -38.29 -5.58
N PHE A 5 -15.36 -38.29 -6.80
CA PHE A 5 -14.93 -37.10 -7.53
C PHE A 5 -16.19 -36.28 -7.91
N PHE A 6 -16.26 -35.04 -7.46
CA PHE A 6 -17.29 -34.09 -7.88
C PHE A 6 -16.72 -33.27 -9.06
N SER A 7 -17.15 -33.58 -10.28
CA SER A 7 -16.89 -32.73 -11.46
C SER A 7 -17.91 -31.59 -11.50
N PRO A 8 -17.51 -30.33 -11.67
CA PRO A 8 -18.45 -29.27 -12.02
C PRO A 8 -18.81 -29.34 -13.51
N ALA A 9 -20.12 -29.32 -13.79
CA ALA A 9 -20.69 -29.19 -15.13
C ALA A 9 -20.48 -27.77 -15.69
N PRO A 10 -20.42 -27.60 -17.03
CA PRO A 10 -20.32 -26.29 -17.66
C PRO A 10 -21.66 -25.52 -17.58
N PRO A 11 -21.66 -24.19 -17.47
CA PRO A 11 -22.89 -23.41 -17.54
C PRO A 11 -23.43 -23.35 -18.97
N SER A 12 -24.66 -23.84 -19.16
CA SER A 12 -25.48 -23.55 -20.33
C SER A 12 -25.78 -22.07 -20.40
N SER A 13 -25.49 -21.48 -21.55
CA SER A 13 -25.98 -20.18 -22.00
C SER A 13 -27.52 -20.20 -22.02
N THR A 14 -28.14 -19.26 -21.32
CA THR A 14 -29.54 -18.89 -21.55
C THR A 14 -29.59 -17.39 -21.69
N GLU A 15 -29.69 -16.98 -22.95
CA GLU A 15 -29.97 -15.64 -23.40
C GLU A 15 -31.42 -15.33 -23.06
N SER A 16 -31.67 -14.30 -22.26
CA SER A 16 -33.00 -13.73 -22.06
C SER A 16 -32.83 -12.22 -22.06
N SER A 17 -33.28 -11.63 -23.18
CA SER A 17 -33.43 -10.21 -23.37
C SER A 17 -34.59 -9.71 -22.51
N GLU A 18 -34.30 -8.82 -21.58
CA GLU A 18 -35.29 -7.92 -21.01
C GLU A 18 -34.76 -6.48 -21.12
N ALA A 19 -35.47 -5.69 -21.91
CA ALA A 19 -35.18 -4.29 -22.18
C ALA A 19 -35.57 -3.43 -20.96
N GLY A 20 -34.57 -2.92 -20.25
CA GLY A 20 -34.72 -1.87 -19.24
C GLY A 20 -34.51 -0.47 -19.84
N PRO A 21 -35.21 0.57 -19.35
CA PRO A 21 -35.13 1.92 -19.90
C PRO A 21 -33.80 2.60 -19.58
N SER A 22 -33.21 3.19 -20.61
CA SER A 22 -31.92 3.88 -20.60
C SER A 22 -32.00 5.22 -19.84
N THR A 23 -31.35 5.27 -18.67
CA THR A 23 -30.98 6.52 -18.02
C THR A 23 -29.70 7.06 -18.69
N PRO A 24 -29.64 8.34 -19.10
CA PRO A 24 -28.43 8.90 -19.70
C PRO A 24 -27.32 9.05 -18.66
N THR A 25 -26.23 8.29 -18.84
CA THR A 25 -24.95 8.47 -18.16
C THR A 25 -24.38 9.86 -18.47
N PRO A 26 -24.09 10.74 -17.48
CA PRO A 26 -23.30 11.92 -17.77
C PRO A 26 -21.88 11.48 -18.12
N ALA A 27 -21.45 11.80 -19.34
CA ALA A 27 -20.10 11.59 -19.81
C ALA A 27 -19.13 12.40 -18.93
N PHE A 28 -18.41 11.70 -18.06
CA PHE A 28 -17.26 12.28 -17.36
C PHE A 28 -16.19 12.56 -18.41
N THR A 29 -16.14 13.80 -18.85
CA THR A 29 -15.09 14.30 -19.74
C THR A 29 -13.86 14.50 -18.85
N PRO A 30 -12.74 13.78 -19.05
CA PRO A 30 -11.53 14.10 -18.32
C PRO A 30 -11.02 15.42 -18.90
N ALA A 31 -11.39 16.53 -18.25
CA ALA A 31 -10.82 17.83 -18.49
C ALA A 31 -9.33 17.74 -18.14
N ALA A 32 -8.52 17.54 -19.16
CA ALA A 32 -7.11 17.84 -19.15
C ALA A 32 -6.95 19.34 -18.80
N SER A 33 -6.60 19.64 -17.55
CA SER A 33 -6.21 20.99 -17.17
C SER A 33 -5.06 20.95 -16.15
N ALA A 34 -3.86 20.92 -16.71
CA ALA A 34 -2.70 21.70 -16.32
C ALA A 34 -2.42 21.92 -14.81
N ALA A 35 -1.51 21.10 -14.27
CA ALA A 35 -0.58 21.53 -13.22
C ALA A 35 0.85 21.27 -13.72
N THR A 36 1.54 22.33 -14.14
CA THR A 36 2.93 22.30 -14.61
C THR A 36 3.88 22.31 -13.43
N ALA A 37 4.14 21.14 -12.84
CA ALA A 37 5.34 20.89 -12.04
C ALA A 37 6.47 20.43 -12.97
N PRO A 38 7.77 20.69 -12.65
CA PRO A 38 8.86 20.08 -13.40
C PRO A 38 8.64 18.57 -13.42
N VAL A 39 8.78 17.94 -14.60
CA VAL A 39 8.60 16.50 -14.81
C VAL A 39 9.76 15.74 -14.18
N VAL A 40 9.90 15.86 -12.87
CA VAL A 40 10.57 14.88 -12.03
C VAL A 40 9.64 13.68 -12.05
N ASN A 41 10.13 12.51 -12.47
CA ASN A 41 9.28 11.31 -12.41
C ASN A 41 8.78 11.18 -10.97
N ARG A 42 7.48 10.94 -10.74
CA ARG A 42 6.91 10.77 -9.38
C ARG A 42 7.77 9.87 -8.48
N PHE A 43 8.37 8.85 -9.09
CA PHE A 43 9.31 7.95 -8.46
C PHE A 43 10.57 8.63 -7.89
N GLU A 44 11.20 9.57 -8.60
CA GLU A 44 12.39 10.29 -8.16
C GLU A 44 12.09 11.17 -6.93
N HIS A 45 10.94 11.84 -6.90
CA HIS A 45 10.51 12.61 -5.72
C HIS A 45 10.31 11.68 -4.50
N MET A 46 9.59 10.58 -4.69
CA MET A 46 9.37 9.60 -3.62
C MET A 46 10.69 8.96 -3.14
N LEU A 47 11.64 8.72 -4.06
CA LEU A 47 12.97 8.24 -3.70
C LEU A 47 13.70 9.25 -2.83
N ALA A 48 13.71 10.54 -3.21
CA ALA A 48 14.38 11.59 -2.44
C ALA A 48 13.78 11.70 -1.02
N ASP A 49 12.45 11.70 -0.91
CA ASP A 49 11.76 11.72 0.37
C ASP A 49 12.13 10.51 1.23
N GLU A 50 12.02 9.31 0.67
CA GLU A 50 12.35 8.07 1.39
C GLU A 50 13.83 8.00 1.76
N THR A 51 14.75 8.47 0.91
CA THR A 51 16.17 8.55 1.29
C THR A 51 16.39 9.42 2.51
N SER A 52 15.75 10.60 2.59
CA SER A 52 15.87 11.49 3.75
C SER A 52 15.32 10.84 5.04
N ILE A 53 14.23 10.08 4.93
CA ILE A 53 13.63 9.35 6.06
C ILE A 53 14.55 8.21 6.51
N GLN A 54 15.10 7.43 5.57
CA GLN A 54 15.99 6.31 5.90
C GLN A 54 17.33 6.79 6.48
N GLU A 55 17.86 7.92 6.01
CA GLU A 55 19.08 8.54 6.59
C GLU A 55 18.84 8.99 8.03
N ALA A 56 17.68 9.59 8.32
CA ALA A 56 17.30 9.96 9.68
C ALA A 56 17.08 8.75 10.59
N GLN A 57 16.61 7.63 10.04
CA GLN A 57 16.39 6.38 10.78
C GLN A 57 17.69 5.60 11.06
N TYR A 58 18.72 5.75 10.21
CA TYR A 58 20.00 5.07 10.32
C TYR A 58 21.19 6.06 10.25
N PRO A 59 21.33 6.97 11.23
CA PRO A 59 22.42 7.94 11.28
C PRO A 59 23.80 7.29 11.44
N THR A 60 23.87 6.12 12.08
CA THR A 60 25.12 5.37 12.31
C THR A 60 25.04 3.95 11.73
N TYR A 61 26.18 3.28 11.55
CA TYR A 61 26.21 1.89 11.06
C TYR A 61 25.66 0.90 12.09
N ASP A 62 25.86 1.17 13.39
CA ASP A 62 25.47 0.25 14.46
C ASP A 62 23.95 0.07 14.59
N GLU A 63 23.18 1.02 14.05
CA GLU A 63 21.71 0.97 13.99
C GLU A 63 21.19 0.14 12.80
N VAL A 64 22.05 -0.19 11.83
CA VAL A 64 21.68 -1.05 10.71
C VAL A 64 21.50 -2.49 11.20
N PRO A 65 20.37 -3.14 10.91
CA PRO A 65 20.12 -4.49 11.41
C PRO A 65 21.12 -5.50 10.81
N GLY A 66 21.75 -6.30 11.67
CA GLY A 66 22.69 -7.35 11.26
C GLY A 66 22.00 -8.53 10.55
N CYS A 67 22.73 -9.26 9.70
CA CYS A 67 22.16 -10.29 8.83
C CYS A 67 21.37 -11.39 9.56
N MET A 68 21.80 -11.77 10.77
CA MET A 68 21.06 -12.75 11.58
C MET A 68 19.69 -12.23 12.01
N ARG A 69 19.56 -10.93 12.32
CA ARG A 69 18.26 -10.34 12.65
C ARG A 69 17.30 -10.39 11.47
N LEU A 70 17.81 -10.19 10.24
CA LEU A 70 16.99 -10.29 9.03
C LEU A 70 16.55 -11.73 8.77
N LEU A 71 17.42 -12.71 9.06
CA LEU A 71 17.07 -14.12 8.98
C LEU A 71 15.96 -14.46 9.98
N ASP A 72 16.10 -14.02 11.24
CA ASP A 72 15.09 -14.23 12.27
C ASP A 72 13.75 -13.61 11.87
N GLU A 73 13.77 -12.42 11.28
CA GLU A 73 12.57 -11.74 10.81
C GLU A 73 11.89 -12.51 9.66
N PHE A 74 12.67 -13.09 8.74
CA PHE A 74 12.17 -13.97 7.70
C PHE A 74 11.52 -15.23 8.28
N LEU A 75 12.17 -15.90 9.24
CA LEU A 75 11.64 -17.10 9.89
C LEU A 75 10.37 -16.78 10.69
N MET A 76 10.33 -15.64 11.38
CA MET A 76 9.15 -15.16 12.10
C MET A 76 7.98 -14.86 11.17
N CYS A 77 8.24 -14.39 9.94
CA CYS A 77 7.19 -14.20 8.95
C CYS A 77 6.54 -15.53 8.53
N TYR A 78 7.30 -16.62 8.49
CA TYR A 78 6.78 -17.98 8.22
C TYR A 78 6.27 -18.72 9.45
N ALA A 79 6.33 -18.12 10.63
CA ALA A 79 5.78 -18.73 11.83
C ALA A 79 4.28 -19.01 11.68
N LEU A 80 3.81 -20.08 12.32
CA LEU A 80 2.43 -20.59 12.16
C LEU A 80 1.37 -19.54 12.52
N VAL A 81 1.58 -18.78 13.61
CA VAL A 81 0.59 -17.82 14.12
C VAL A 81 0.41 -16.62 13.17
N PRO A 82 1.47 -15.93 12.71
CA PRO A 82 1.34 -14.87 11.69
C PRO A 82 0.69 -15.34 10.39
N GLN A 83 1.06 -16.53 9.91
CA GLN A 83 0.54 -17.08 8.67
C GLN A 83 -0.95 -17.45 8.78
N LEU A 84 -1.37 -18.05 9.89
CA LEU A 84 -2.78 -18.32 10.15
C LEU A 84 -3.61 -17.03 10.23
N ARG A 85 -3.07 -15.98 10.87
CA ARG A 85 -3.73 -14.66 10.93
C ARG A 85 -3.82 -14.01 9.54
N SER A 86 -2.78 -14.13 8.71
CA SER A 86 -2.81 -13.67 7.32
C SER A 86 -3.91 -14.39 6.55
N PHE A 87 -3.94 -15.71 6.64
CA PHE A 87 -4.90 -16.54 5.95
C PHE A 87 -6.34 -16.23 6.40
N TYR A 88 -6.58 -16.07 7.70
CA TYR A 88 -7.91 -15.73 8.21
C TYR A 88 -8.39 -14.36 7.72
N ARG A 89 -7.52 -13.34 7.67
CA ARG A 89 -7.92 -11.98 7.30
C ARG A 89 -7.97 -11.74 5.79
N ARG A 90 -7.01 -12.29 5.04
CA ARG A 90 -6.83 -12.02 3.61
C ARG A 90 -7.17 -13.21 2.70
N GLY A 91 -7.31 -14.42 3.25
CA GLY A 91 -7.51 -15.64 2.47
C GLY A 91 -6.23 -16.20 1.84
N GLU A 92 -5.08 -15.57 2.08
CA GLU A 92 -3.79 -15.94 1.51
C GLU A 92 -2.69 -15.97 2.57
N MET A 93 -1.67 -16.80 2.32
CA MET A 93 -0.44 -16.81 3.12
C MET A 93 0.33 -15.52 2.87
N SER A 94 1.04 -15.01 3.87
CA SER A 94 1.81 -13.78 3.69
C SER A 94 3.05 -14.01 2.84
N ASP A 95 3.26 -13.13 1.85
CA ASP A 95 4.47 -13.08 1.03
C ASP A 95 5.66 -12.54 1.84
N CYS A 96 6.54 -13.44 2.25
CA CYS A 96 7.75 -13.14 3.02
C CYS A 96 9.02 -13.08 2.14
N THR A 97 8.86 -13.09 0.82
CA THR A 97 9.98 -13.16 -0.15
C THR A 97 10.92 -11.96 -0.05
N TRP A 98 10.37 -10.76 0.17
CA TRP A 98 11.15 -9.53 0.33
C TRP A 98 12.09 -9.58 1.55
N LYS A 99 11.65 -10.17 2.68
CA LYS A 99 12.50 -10.41 3.87
C LYS A 99 13.67 -11.32 3.55
N PHE A 100 13.43 -12.37 2.75
CA PHE A 100 14.50 -13.26 2.31
C PHE A 100 15.52 -12.55 1.42
N GLN A 101 15.06 -11.68 0.52
CA GLN A 101 15.94 -10.88 -0.33
C GLN A 101 16.79 -9.89 0.49
N ASP A 102 16.25 -9.33 1.57
CA ASP A 102 17.00 -8.50 2.50
C ASP A 102 18.13 -9.30 3.15
N PHE A 103 17.83 -10.51 3.65
CA PHE A 103 18.84 -11.42 4.21
C PHE A 103 19.94 -11.76 3.19
N LYS A 104 19.54 -12.19 1.98
CA LYS A 104 20.48 -12.55 0.90
C LYS A 104 21.43 -11.39 0.56
N TYR A 105 20.92 -10.18 0.54
CA TYR A 105 21.71 -9.01 0.23
C TYR A 105 22.64 -8.60 1.35
N CYS A 106 22.19 -8.67 2.61
CA CYS A 106 23.08 -8.49 3.75
C CYS A 106 24.27 -9.45 3.68
N MET A 107 24.01 -10.71 3.31
CA MET A 107 25.07 -11.70 3.08
C MET A 107 25.99 -11.32 1.91
N SER A 108 25.46 -10.76 0.81
CA SER A 108 26.28 -10.29 -0.31
C SER A 108 27.16 -9.08 0.03
N LEU A 109 26.74 -8.26 1.01
CA LEU A 109 27.47 -7.08 1.50
C LEU A 109 28.43 -7.40 2.65
N LYS A 110 28.68 -8.68 2.96
CA LYS A 110 29.49 -9.03 4.13
C LYS A 110 30.93 -8.47 4.05
N SER A 111 31.50 -8.37 2.85
CA SER A 111 32.89 -7.96 2.61
C SER A 111 33.12 -6.47 2.39
N SER A 112 32.07 -5.65 2.30
CA SER A 112 32.23 -4.20 2.11
C SER A 112 32.58 -3.48 3.41
N ASP A 113 32.91 -2.19 3.30
CA ASP A 113 33.14 -1.33 4.46
C ASP A 113 31.84 -1.01 5.21
N PRO A 114 31.89 -0.78 6.53
CA PRO A 114 30.69 -0.54 7.34
C PRO A 114 29.90 0.69 6.87
N GLU A 115 30.57 1.78 6.50
CA GLU A 115 29.90 2.98 5.98
C GLU A 115 29.24 2.74 4.62
N GLU A 116 29.92 2.00 3.74
CA GLU A 116 29.35 1.61 2.43
C GLU A 116 28.13 0.70 2.61
N LYS A 117 28.18 -0.25 3.56
CA LYS A 117 27.01 -1.10 3.88
C LYS A 117 25.81 -0.26 4.29
N ARG A 118 26.03 0.76 5.12
CA ARG A 118 24.96 1.65 5.57
C ARG A 118 24.34 2.38 4.38
N GLN A 119 25.15 2.99 3.51
CA GLN A 119 24.65 3.71 2.34
C GLN A 119 23.89 2.80 1.37
N LEU A 120 24.43 1.61 1.10
CA LEU A 120 23.81 0.62 0.23
C LEU A 120 22.49 0.08 0.82
N TRP A 121 22.45 -0.11 2.14
CA TRP A 121 21.22 -0.49 2.86
C TRP A 121 20.15 0.60 2.74
N ILE A 122 20.50 1.86 3.03
CA ILE A 122 19.60 3.02 2.92
C ILE A 122 19.04 3.12 1.51
N LYS A 123 19.92 3.10 0.50
CA LYS A 123 19.52 3.21 -0.91
C LYS A 123 18.52 2.13 -1.30
N ARG A 124 18.84 0.87 -1.03
CA ARG A 124 17.95 -0.25 -1.37
C ARG A 124 16.60 -0.14 -0.65
N ARG A 125 16.61 0.26 0.62
CA ARG A 125 15.40 0.37 1.43
C ARG A 125 14.52 1.53 0.96
N ALA A 126 15.13 2.67 0.62
CA ALA A 126 14.44 3.79 0.00
C ALA A 126 13.80 3.40 -1.34
N GLU A 127 14.53 2.67 -2.19
CA GLU A 127 13.99 2.15 -3.45
C GLU A 127 12.78 1.23 -3.24
N TRP A 128 12.85 0.32 -2.27
CA TRP A 128 11.75 -0.59 -1.95
C TRP A 128 10.50 0.16 -1.45
N TRP A 129 10.68 1.15 -0.56
CA TRP A 129 9.58 1.97 -0.06
C TRP A 129 8.99 2.87 -1.14
N ALA A 130 9.83 3.49 -1.96
CA ALA A 130 9.39 4.32 -3.09
C ALA A 130 8.56 3.51 -4.09
N GLN A 131 8.98 2.29 -4.43
CA GLN A 131 8.19 1.38 -5.29
C GLN A 131 6.84 1.03 -4.65
N ARG A 132 6.82 0.77 -3.34
CA ARG A 132 5.59 0.44 -2.62
C ARG A 132 4.59 1.61 -2.63
N ARG A 133 5.08 2.83 -2.41
CA ARG A 133 4.29 4.08 -2.41
C ARG A 133 3.89 4.56 -3.80
N LEU A 134 4.51 4.02 -4.85
CA LEU A 134 4.14 4.33 -6.22
C LEU A 134 2.75 3.77 -6.59
N ASN A 135 2.35 2.66 -5.96
CA ASN A 135 0.99 2.15 -6.09
C ASN A 135 -0.01 3.18 -5.56
N ARG A 136 -1.08 3.44 -6.31
CA ARG A 136 -2.08 4.48 -6.00
C ARG A 136 -2.60 4.31 -4.56
N SER A 137 -2.17 5.21 -3.67
CA SER A 137 -2.69 5.35 -2.32
C SER A 137 -3.98 6.17 -2.35
N SER A 138 -4.88 5.94 -1.40
CA SER A 138 -6.07 6.81 -1.22
C SER A 138 -5.69 8.25 -0.86
N GLU A 139 -4.45 8.48 -0.42
CA GLU A 139 -3.86 9.81 -0.13
C GLU A 139 -3.84 10.71 -1.37
N ASP A 140 -3.64 10.16 -2.58
CA ASP A 140 -3.62 10.92 -3.85
C ASP A 140 -4.97 11.64 -4.14
N VAL A 141 -6.08 11.16 -3.55
CA VAL A 141 -7.42 11.72 -3.79
C VAL A 141 -7.67 12.97 -2.94
N TRP A 142 -6.90 13.16 -1.87
CA TRP A 142 -7.12 14.28 -0.95
C TRP A 142 -6.64 15.62 -1.51
N ASP A 143 -5.66 15.61 -2.41
CA ASP A 143 -5.20 16.80 -3.12
C ASP A 143 -6.28 17.38 -4.06
N LEU A 144 -7.29 16.58 -4.42
CA LEU A 144 -8.43 17.05 -5.21
C LEU A 144 -9.39 17.92 -4.38
N ARG A 145 -9.37 17.81 -3.04
CA ARG A 145 -10.23 18.58 -2.15
C ARG A 145 -9.49 19.80 -1.62
N THR A 146 -9.60 20.90 -2.34
CA THR A 146 -9.04 22.20 -1.94
C THR A 146 -9.92 22.97 -0.95
N GLU A 147 -11.24 22.76 -0.99
CA GLU A 147 -12.20 23.49 -0.17
C GLU A 147 -12.88 22.59 0.87
N ARG A 148 -13.17 23.16 2.04
CA ARG A 148 -13.94 22.51 3.12
C ARG A 148 -15.40 22.39 2.67
N LEU A 149 -16.02 21.24 2.94
CA LEU A 149 -17.46 21.05 2.76
C LEU A 149 -18.26 21.84 3.81
N ASP A 150 -19.24 22.62 3.36
CA ASP A 150 -20.20 23.26 4.26
C ASP A 150 -21.16 22.22 4.86
N ASN A 151 -21.42 22.30 6.16
CA ASN A 151 -22.35 21.41 6.91
C ASN A 151 -22.02 19.89 6.84
N PHE A 152 -20.76 19.51 7.07
CA PHE A 152 -20.37 18.11 7.26
C PHE A 152 -19.75 17.86 8.65
N PRO A 153 -20.19 16.83 9.41
CA PRO A 153 -21.31 15.92 9.13
C PRO A 153 -22.68 16.65 9.18
N PRO A 154 -23.69 16.21 8.41
CA PRO A 154 -25.01 16.83 8.46
C PRO A 154 -25.58 16.65 9.87
N LEU A 155 -25.87 17.75 10.55
CA LEU A 155 -26.53 17.72 11.85
C LEU A 155 -27.96 17.21 11.65
N ALA A 156 -28.38 16.29 12.51
CA ALA A 156 -29.77 15.90 12.57
C ALA A 156 -30.59 17.12 13.06
N PRO A 157 -31.86 17.26 12.65
CA PRO A 157 -32.68 18.42 13.02
C PRO A 157 -32.85 18.58 14.54
N GLU A 158 -32.70 17.51 15.33
CA GLU A 158 -32.67 17.57 16.79
C GLU A 158 -31.50 18.40 17.37
N ASP A 159 -30.32 18.38 16.74
CA ASP A 159 -29.11 19.02 17.28
C ASP A 159 -29.02 20.52 16.97
N VAL A 160 -29.69 20.99 15.91
CA VAL A 160 -29.76 22.42 15.55
C VAL A 160 -30.64 23.20 16.56
N SER A 161 -31.57 22.51 17.22
CA SER A 161 -32.56 23.12 18.12
C SER A 161 -31.99 23.42 19.51
N SER A 162 -30.97 22.69 19.96
CA SER A 162 -30.34 22.89 21.28
C SER A 162 -29.45 24.13 21.34
N ASP A 163 -28.84 24.55 20.23
CA ASP A 163 -27.90 25.69 20.23
C ASP A 163 -28.60 27.06 20.17
N THR A 164 -29.88 27.10 19.80
CA THR A 164 -30.63 28.37 19.68
C THR A 164 -31.32 28.80 20.99
N THR A 165 -31.35 27.96 22.03
CA THR A 165 -32.14 28.20 23.27
C THR A 165 -31.33 28.82 24.42
N THR A 166 -30.03 29.08 24.26
CA THR A 166 -29.22 29.74 25.30
C THR A 166 -28.80 31.15 24.87
N ALA A 167 -29.76 32.09 24.87
CA ALA A 167 -29.53 33.53 24.82
C ALA A 167 -30.59 34.25 25.69
#